data_AF-A0A9W9PEK4-F1
#
_entry.id   AF-A0A9W9PEK4-F1
#
_cell.length_a   1.000
_cell.length_b   1.000
_cell.length_c   1.000
_cell.angle_alpha   90.00
_cell.angle_beta   90.00
_cell.angle_gamma   90.00
#
_symmetry.space_group_name_H-M   'P 1'
#
loop_
_entity.id
_entity.type
_entity.pdbx_description
1 polymer ?
#
loop_
_entity_poly.entity_id
_entity_poly.type
_entity_poly.pdbx_seq_one_letter_code
_entity_poly.pdbx_strand_id
1 'polypeptide(L)'
;MLDFMDYIQLAFAEATNWNRDNSYLSLTTTAQALLDFSTPERLRVRASSLSTPHFATSYTLGTGGMLDGSVSYLFSTVPLNDTPSQSALVPLRKLSPGYRQVYAPVAPAQTWGWDTLLDKVSLPGLGEGSLPGFISRKDDDKTAEEAVQRKATLLHASLQLPSPTTLYALFLRRMSPTMQLSLAVCSTQGPPLSKTAPQASMLAQLSHDTGKYCNEYLFSTDNALFGWRGLWNFGPDPRTTRDHALPPLSLLSAGAEAYYSPVSSLIGMSTGLRFSTLPAATQVPSPTSSSNPPTPISTFPYTLTLTLTPITGSLSTTYSLRASPNLAFSSRFGFNVYSWESEMVAGLELWRKSKKLALADEDLEWARRKVRLHDFSASLPGSPPASPLLADPVHSESAVGSESDDSEAGDSVIKLRIDQSWNMRLLWEGRVKELLVSAGVGLGPGSFSLAPNVSSATSGSGSTQSGGGAPSYWRGVGVSVMYSS
;
A
#
# COMPACT_ATOMS: atom_id res chain seq x y z
N MET A 1 -6.76 -2.71 7.02
CA MET A 1 -7.05 -2.27 5.64
C MET A 1 -6.84 -0.76 5.55
N LEU A 2 -6.33 -0.28 4.41
CA LEU A 2 -6.20 1.14 4.09
C LEU A 2 -7.57 1.81 4.12
N ASP A 3 -7.59 3.08 4.52
CA ASP A 3 -8.78 3.91 4.40
C ASP A 3 -8.93 4.43 2.95
N PHE A 4 -10.12 4.93 2.61
CA PHE A 4 -10.44 5.44 1.28
C PHE A 4 -9.49 6.55 0.83
N MET A 5 -9.17 7.48 1.75
CA MET A 5 -8.22 8.56 1.48
C MET A 5 -6.84 8.03 1.08
N ASP A 6 -6.29 7.10 1.87
CA ASP A 6 -4.96 6.53 1.63
C ASP A 6 -4.92 5.72 0.33
N TYR A 7 -6.01 5.02 0.02
CA TYR A 7 -6.18 4.26 -1.21
C TYR A 7 -6.18 5.18 -2.44
N ILE A 8 -6.90 6.31 -2.42
CA ILE A 8 -6.90 7.27 -3.53
C ILE A 8 -5.53 7.93 -3.69
N GLN A 9 -4.88 8.32 -2.60
CA GLN A 9 -3.53 8.88 -2.67
C GLN A 9 -2.55 7.88 -3.29
N LEU A 10 -2.70 6.59 -2.97
CA LEU A 10 -1.94 5.51 -3.58
C LEU A 10 -2.22 5.41 -5.08
N ALA A 11 -3.50 5.36 -5.46
CA ALA A 11 -3.94 5.34 -6.84
C ALA A 11 -3.38 6.53 -7.65
N PHE A 12 -3.46 7.73 -7.10
CA PHE A 12 -2.96 8.95 -7.73
C PHE A 12 -1.43 8.95 -7.86
N ALA A 13 -0.72 8.47 -6.85
CA ALA A 13 0.74 8.33 -6.90
C ALA A 13 1.17 7.29 -7.95
N GLU A 14 0.46 6.16 -8.07
CA GLU A 14 0.69 5.16 -9.12
C GLU A 14 0.41 5.76 -10.51
N ALA A 15 -0.74 6.40 -10.71
CA ALA A 15 -1.12 7.00 -11.98
C ALA A 15 -0.17 8.12 -12.43
N THR A 16 0.48 8.81 -11.50
CA THR A 16 1.46 9.85 -11.79
C THR A 16 2.92 9.36 -11.74
N ASN A 17 3.15 8.06 -11.54
CA ASN A 17 4.49 7.48 -11.36
C ASN A 17 5.33 8.23 -10.31
N TRP A 18 4.71 8.61 -9.19
CA TRP A 18 5.41 9.25 -8.08
C TRP A 18 6.09 8.20 -7.19
N ASN A 19 7.38 8.36 -6.95
CA ASN A 19 8.15 7.40 -6.15
C ASN A 19 7.92 7.61 -4.65
N ARG A 20 6.91 6.94 -4.10
CA ARG A 20 6.57 6.99 -2.67
C ARG A 20 7.64 6.41 -1.74
N ASP A 21 8.46 5.47 -2.22
CA ASP A 21 9.49 4.79 -1.41
C ASP A 21 10.73 5.65 -1.18
N ASN A 22 10.83 6.76 -1.94
CA ASN A 22 11.89 7.74 -1.82
C ASN A 22 11.50 8.93 -0.93
N SER A 23 10.81 8.66 0.17
CA SER A 23 10.49 9.68 1.19
C SER A 23 11.06 9.25 2.54
N TYR A 24 11.51 10.21 3.35
CA TYR A 24 11.90 9.93 4.73
C TYR A 24 10.74 9.34 5.53
N LEU A 25 9.49 9.78 5.27
CA LEU A 25 8.29 9.22 5.90
C LEU A 25 8.13 7.72 5.61
N SER A 26 8.60 7.28 4.43
CA SER A 26 8.50 5.90 3.99
C SER A 26 9.57 4.96 4.57
N LEU A 27 10.52 5.50 5.35
CA LEU A 27 11.73 4.79 5.78
C LEU A 27 11.39 3.53 6.58
N THR A 28 10.40 3.60 7.47
CA THR A 28 9.95 2.50 8.35
C THR A 28 8.58 1.94 7.96
N THR A 29 8.03 2.29 6.79
CA THR A 29 6.66 1.88 6.41
C THR A 29 6.49 0.36 6.33
N THR A 30 7.50 -0.38 5.85
CA THR A 30 7.44 -1.85 5.79
C THR A 30 7.36 -2.46 7.18
N ALA A 31 8.12 -1.92 8.13
CA ALA A 31 8.13 -2.34 9.52
C ALA A 31 6.78 -2.06 10.18
N GLN A 32 6.28 -0.84 10.03
CA GLN A 32 5.01 -0.39 10.60
C GLN A 32 3.83 -1.19 10.02
N ALA A 33 3.82 -1.46 8.71
CA ALA A 33 2.77 -2.26 8.08
C ALA A 33 2.67 -3.70 8.63
N LEU A 34 3.82 -4.28 9.00
CA LEU A 34 3.91 -5.66 9.52
C LEU A 34 3.69 -5.75 11.04
N LEU A 35 4.08 -4.71 11.79
CA LEU A 35 4.11 -4.73 13.25
C LEU A 35 2.98 -3.90 13.88
N ASP A 36 2.63 -2.77 13.28
CA ASP A 36 1.73 -1.76 13.86
C ASP A 36 0.38 -1.74 13.15
N PHE A 37 -0.23 -2.92 12.97
CA PHE A 37 -1.58 -3.03 12.45
C PHE A 37 -2.64 -2.81 13.55
N SER A 38 -3.76 -2.18 13.18
CA SER A 38 -4.92 -2.03 14.04
C SER A 38 -5.81 -3.27 13.97
N THR A 39 -6.17 -3.81 15.13
CA THR A 39 -7.16 -4.89 15.23
C THR A 39 -8.52 -4.29 15.57
N PRO A 40 -9.60 -4.62 14.85
CA PRO A 40 -10.94 -4.22 15.27
C PRO A 40 -11.25 -4.82 16.65
N GLU A 41 -11.87 -4.03 17.53
CA GLU A 41 -12.26 -4.46 18.89
C GLU A 41 -13.76 -4.76 19.01
N ARG A 42 -14.56 -4.38 18.01
CA ARG A 42 -16.02 -4.54 17.97
C ARG A 42 -16.48 -4.91 16.58
N LEU A 43 -17.76 -5.28 16.45
CA LEU A 43 -18.38 -5.45 15.13
C LEU A 43 -18.63 -4.07 14.50
N ARG A 44 -18.10 -3.88 13.29
CA ARG A 44 -18.29 -2.69 12.46
C ARG A 44 -18.65 -3.12 11.05
N VAL A 45 -19.70 -2.52 10.49
CA VAL A 45 -20.10 -2.74 9.10
C VAL A 45 -19.99 -1.39 8.38
N ARG A 46 -19.27 -1.35 7.27
CA ARG A 46 -19.15 -0.19 6.39
C ARG A 46 -19.75 -0.51 5.04
N ALA A 47 -20.70 0.28 4.59
CA ALA A 47 -21.25 0.22 3.26
C ALA A 47 -20.97 1.54 2.55
N SER A 48 -20.24 1.51 1.45
CA SER A 48 -20.00 2.65 0.59
C SER A 48 -20.62 2.46 -0.78
N SER A 49 -21.13 3.54 -1.36
CA SER A 49 -21.72 3.55 -2.69
C SER A 49 -21.36 4.84 -3.41
N LEU A 50 -21.00 4.71 -4.68
CA LEU A 50 -20.71 5.83 -5.56
C LEU A 50 -22.03 6.33 -6.17
N SER A 51 -22.52 7.49 -5.70
CA SER A 51 -23.79 8.06 -6.15
C SER A 51 -23.65 8.79 -7.49
N THR A 52 -22.48 9.39 -7.74
CA THR A 52 -22.07 9.93 -9.04
C THR A 52 -20.58 9.68 -9.24
N PRO A 53 -20.02 9.77 -10.46
CA PRO A 53 -18.58 9.58 -10.70
C PRO A 53 -17.65 10.40 -9.80
N HIS A 54 -18.15 11.53 -9.28
CA HIS A 54 -17.41 12.44 -8.41
C HIS A 54 -17.88 12.44 -6.95
N PHE A 55 -19.01 11.80 -6.62
CA PHE A 55 -19.54 11.77 -5.25
C PHE A 55 -19.70 10.33 -4.77
N ALA A 56 -19.16 10.06 -3.59
CA ALA A 56 -19.37 8.80 -2.88
C ALA A 56 -20.01 9.06 -1.53
N THR A 57 -20.78 8.07 -1.08
CA THR A 57 -21.45 8.05 0.21
C THR A 57 -21.00 6.82 0.97
N SER A 58 -20.77 6.94 2.27
CA SER A 58 -20.36 5.83 3.13
C SER A 58 -21.16 5.85 4.42
N TYR A 59 -21.59 4.68 4.87
CA TYR A 59 -22.31 4.47 6.10
C TYR A 59 -21.56 3.43 6.93
N THR A 60 -21.19 3.81 8.15
CA THR A 60 -20.53 2.96 9.14
C THR A 60 -21.49 2.70 10.30
N LEU A 61 -21.85 1.44 10.48
CA LEU A 61 -22.65 0.96 11.61
C LEU A 61 -21.75 0.17 12.57
N GLY A 62 -21.69 0.57 13.84
CA GLY A 62 -20.97 -0.16 14.89
C GLY A 62 -21.87 -0.63 16.02
N THR A 63 -21.48 -1.68 16.74
CA THR A 63 -22.21 -2.17 17.93
C THR A 63 -22.32 -1.14 19.06
N GLY A 64 -21.53 -0.05 19.01
CA GLY A 64 -21.55 1.04 19.98
C GLY A 64 -22.71 2.04 19.83
N GLY A 65 -23.69 1.79 18.95
CA GLY A 65 -24.88 2.64 18.80
C GLY A 65 -24.66 3.95 18.04
N MET A 66 -23.46 4.18 17.49
CA MET A 66 -23.16 5.35 16.67
C MET A 66 -23.27 4.95 15.19
N LEU A 67 -24.22 5.57 14.49
CA LEU A 67 -24.33 5.52 13.04
C LEU A 67 -23.54 6.71 12.49
N ASP A 68 -22.43 6.42 11.84
CA ASP A 68 -21.58 7.42 11.22
C ASP A 68 -21.81 7.38 9.70
N GLY A 69 -22.02 8.53 9.08
CA GLY A 69 -22.13 8.69 7.64
C GLY A 69 -21.04 9.62 7.12
N SER A 70 -20.58 9.40 5.90
CA SER A 70 -19.70 10.35 5.22
C SER A 70 -20.14 10.56 3.78
N VAL A 71 -19.99 11.80 3.33
CA VAL A 71 -20.18 12.17 1.92
C VAL A 71 -18.84 12.69 1.43
N SER A 72 -18.28 12.03 0.42
CA SER A 72 -17.02 12.43 -0.18
C SER A 72 -17.20 12.91 -1.62
N TYR A 73 -16.40 13.91 -1.97
CA TYR A 73 -16.26 14.46 -3.31
C TYR A 73 -14.84 14.18 -3.79
N LEU A 74 -14.72 13.64 -4.99
CA LEU A 74 -13.45 13.28 -5.61
C LEU A 74 -13.36 13.87 -7.02
N PHE A 75 -12.30 14.63 -7.26
CA PHE A 75 -11.95 15.15 -8.56
C PHE A 75 -10.48 14.88 -8.84
N SER A 76 -10.17 14.28 -9.99
CA SER A 76 -8.81 14.05 -10.47
C SER A 76 -8.72 14.50 -11.92
N THR A 77 -7.64 15.19 -12.28
CA THR A 77 -7.36 15.50 -13.69
C THR A 77 -6.72 14.33 -14.44
N VAL A 78 -6.17 13.37 -13.71
CA VAL A 78 -5.57 12.15 -14.27
C VAL A 78 -6.62 11.04 -14.22
N PRO A 79 -6.89 10.33 -15.34
CA PRO A 79 -7.85 9.22 -15.33
C PRO A 79 -7.32 8.09 -14.45
N LEU A 80 -8.13 7.67 -13.47
CA LEU A 80 -7.82 6.58 -12.54
C LEU A 80 -8.38 5.25 -13.08
N ASN A 81 -8.13 4.93 -14.35
CA ASN A 81 -8.75 3.79 -15.03
C ASN A 81 -8.35 2.42 -14.44
N ASP A 82 -7.16 2.34 -13.84
CA ASP A 82 -6.60 1.10 -13.29
C ASP A 82 -6.98 0.86 -11.82
N THR A 83 -7.84 1.70 -11.23
CA THR A 83 -8.25 1.56 -9.83
C THR A 83 -9.74 1.24 -9.71
N PRO A 84 -10.09 -0.03 -9.46
CA PRO A 84 -11.47 -0.42 -9.27
C PRO A 84 -12.06 0.19 -7.99
N SER A 85 -13.32 0.65 -8.06
CA SER A 85 -14.09 1.16 -6.91
C SER A 85 -14.88 0.08 -6.18
N GLN A 86 -15.20 -1.02 -6.88
CA GLN A 86 -15.99 -2.13 -6.36
C GLN A 86 -15.15 -3.01 -5.45
N SER A 87 -15.67 -3.34 -4.26
CA SER A 87 -14.97 -4.20 -3.29
C SER A 87 -14.68 -5.60 -3.82
N ALA A 88 -15.41 -6.04 -4.83
CA ALA A 88 -15.10 -7.24 -5.58
C ALA A 88 -13.77 -7.08 -6.34
N LEU A 89 -13.64 -6.08 -7.20
CA LEU A 89 -12.50 -5.97 -8.11
C LEU A 89 -11.22 -5.45 -7.44
N VAL A 90 -11.28 -4.87 -6.23
CA VAL A 90 -10.08 -4.32 -5.58
C VAL A 90 -9.11 -5.42 -5.13
N PRO A 91 -7.84 -5.41 -5.60
CA PRO A 91 -6.84 -6.36 -5.14
C PRO A 91 -6.55 -6.20 -3.64
N LEU A 92 -6.73 -7.28 -2.86
CA LEU A 92 -6.50 -7.26 -1.41
C LEU A 92 -5.06 -6.84 -1.05
N ARG A 93 -4.08 -7.16 -1.90
CA ARG A 93 -2.67 -6.73 -1.75
C ARG A 93 -2.46 -5.22 -1.81
N LYS A 94 -3.32 -4.48 -2.50
CA LYS A 94 -3.27 -3.01 -2.50
C LYS A 94 -3.95 -2.43 -1.24
N LEU A 95 -4.95 -3.11 -0.69
CA LEU A 95 -5.73 -2.64 0.47
C LEU A 95 -5.13 -3.00 1.82
N SER A 96 -4.47 -4.15 1.95
CA SER A 96 -3.78 -4.54 3.18
C SER A 96 -2.35 -4.01 3.12
N PRO A 97 -1.94 -3.06 3.99
CA PRO A 97 -0.55 -2.67 4.09
C PRO A 97 0.30 -3.88 4.48
N GLY A 98 1.30 -4.21 3.69
CA GLY A 98 2.15 -5.37 3.92
C GLY A 98 3.61 -5.08 3.59
N TYR A 99 4.40 -6.13 3.47
CA TYR A 99 5.78 -6.01 3.00
C TYR A 99 5.83 -5.40 1.58
N ARG A 100 6.46 -4.24 1.46
CA ARG A 100 6.75 -3.58 0.19
C ARG A 100 8.23 -3.69 -0.13
N GLN A 101 8.54 -4.21 -1.31
CA GLN A 101 9.92 -4.26 -1.77
C GLN A 101 10.34 -2.87 -2.29
N VAL A 102 11.45 -2.35 -1.77
CA VAL A 102 12.03 -1.08 -2.23
C VAL A 102 12.68 -1.30 -3.59
N TYR A 103 12.36 -0.41 -4.54
CA TYR A 103 12.96 -0.41 -5.88
C TYR A 103 14.10 0.61 -5.98
N ALA A 104 14.95 0.44 -7.00
CA ALA A 104 16.00 1.41 -7.28
C ALA A 104 15.38 2.79 -7.56
N PRO A 105 16.03 3.89 -7.13
CA PRO A 105 15.55 5.22 -7.44
C PRO A 105 15.40 5.41 -8.95
N VAL A 106 14.24 5.87 -9.40
CA VAL A 106 13.95 6.15 -10.81
C VAL A 106 14.07 7.65 -11.05
N ALA A 107 14.63 8.06 -12.19
CA ALA A 107 14.63 9.46 -12.57
C ALA A 107 13.18 9.93 -12.78
N PRO A 108 12.82 11.14 -12.31
CA PRO A 108 11.48 11.67 -12.52
C PRO A 108 11.21 11.75 -14.03
N ALA A 109 10.13 11.11 -14.47
CA ALA A 109 9.74 11.12 -15.88
C ALA A 109 9.55 12.57 -16.36
N GLN A 110 10.33 12.99 -17.37
CA GLN A 110 10.25 14.32 -17.98
C GLN A 110 9.03 14.48 -18.90
N THR A 111 8.06 13.58 -18.84
CA THR A 111 6.98 13.44 -19.82
C THR A 111 5.88 14.50 -19.75
N TRP A 112 5.98 15.50 -18.87
CA TRP A 112 5.08 16.67 -18.89
C TRP A 112 5.74 17.80 -19.67
N GLY A 113 5.33 17.89 -20.93
CA GLY A 113 5.85 18.65 -22.06
C GLY A 113 6.11 20.15 -21.89
N TRP A 114 7.00 20.50 -20.96
CA TRP A 114 7.80 21.71 -21.07
C TRP A 114 8.71 21.66 -22.30
N ASP A 115 9.20 20.47 -22.65
CA ASP A 115 10.09 20.29 -23.80
C ASP A 115 9.37 20.58 -25.12
N THR A 116 8.08 20.25 -25.25
CA THR A 116 7.31 20.56 -26.48
C THR A 116 7.09 22.05 -26.75
N LEU A 117 7.26 22.93 -25.75
CA LEU A 117 7.19 24.39 -25.95
C LEU A 117 8.56 25.01 -26.23
N LEU A 118 9.65 24.44 -25.70
CA LEU A 118 11.01 24.90 -25.96
C LEU A 118 11.58 24.35 -27.27
N ASP A 119 11.20 23.12 -27.65
CA ASP A 119 11.61 22.47 -28.90
C ASP A 119 10.90 23.08 -30.13
N LYS A 120 9.82 23.84 -29.91
CA LYS A 120 9.17 24.66 -30.94
C LYS A 120 9.82 26.05 -31.14
N VAL A 121 10.82 26.42 -30.34
CA VAL A 121 11.61 27.64 -30.58
C VAL A 121 12.84 27.25 -31.39
N SER A 122 12.62 26.99 -32.68
CA SER A 122 13.70 26.90 -33.66
C SER A 122 14.30 28.30 -33.81
N LEU A 123 15.41 28.59 -33.12
CA LEU A 123 16.23 29.77 -33.37
C LEU A 123 16.79 29.65 -34.81
N PRO A 124 16.58 30.65 -35.70
CA PRO A 124 17.14 30.59 -37.04
C PRO A 124 18.66 30.74 -36.96
N GLY A 125 19.42 29.68 -37.25
CA GLY A 125 20.87 29.80 -37.47
C GLY A 125 21.80 28.65 -37.03
N LEU A 126 21.31 27.51 -36.54
CA LEU A 126 22.17 26.35 -36.25
C LEU A 126 21.80 25.15 -37.12
N GLY A 127 22.77 24.71 -37.92
CA GLY A 127 22.61 23.86 -39.08
C GLY A 127 22.18 22.42 -38.81
N GLU A 128 21.67 21.83 -39.89
CA GLU A 128 21.21 20.46 -40.05
C GLU A 128 22.20 19.40 -39.53
N GLY A 129 21.69 18.53 -38.66
CA GLY A 129 22.29 17.24 -38.32
C GLY A 129 21.18 16.20 -38.23
N SER A 130 21.11 15.36 -39.26
CA SER A 130 20.12 14.30 -39.52
C SER A 130 19.84 13.33 -38.36
N LEU A 131 18.55 13.13 -38.03
CA LEU A 131 18.02 11.90 -37.43
C LEU A 131 16.68 11.53 -38.11
N PRO A 132 16.39 10.23 -38.33
CA PRO A 132 15.39 9.76 -39.28
C PRO A 132 13.96 9.91 -38.75
N GLY A 133 13.05 10.17 -39.70
CA GLY A 133 11.72 10.72 -39.44
C GLY A 133 10.69 9.75 -38.88
N PHE A 134 9.84 10.30 -38.02
CA PHE A 134 8.46 9.86 -37.84
C PHE A 134 7.56 10.82 -38.62
N ILE A 135 6.95 10.31 -39.69
CA ILE A 135 5.88 10.98 -40.41
C ILE A 135 4.67 10.99 -39.47
N SER A 136 4.34 12.15 -38.88
CA SER A 136 3.01 12.35 -38.30
C SER A 136 2.17 13.15 -39.28
N ARG A 137 1.12 12.47 -39.75
CA ARG A 137 0.14 12.93 -40.71
C ARG A 137 -0.61 14.12 -40.11
N LYS A 138 -0.46 15.26 -40.76
CA LYS A 138 -1.11 16.52 -40.43
C LYS A 138 -2.56 16.46 -40.93
N ASP A 139 -3.50 16.07 -40.07
CA ASP A 139 -4.94 16.32 -40.20
C ASP A 139 -5.63 15.90 -38.88
N ASP A 140 -5.90 16.87 -37.99
CA ASP A 140 -6.99 16.93 -36.98
C ASP A 140 -6.69 18.02 -35.92
N ASP A 141 -6.56 19.28 -36.37
CA ASP A 141 -5.93 20.38 -35.63
C ASP A 141 -6.93 21.37 -34.98
N LYS A 142 -8.02 20.89 -34.34
CA LYS A 142 -8.96 21.79 -33.62
C LYS A 142 -9.47 21.34 -32.25
N THR A 143 -9.15 20.13 -31.79
CA THR A 143 -9.54 19.65 -30.44
C THR A 143 -8.34 19.34 -29.54
N ALA A 144 -7.12 19.35 -30.10
CA ALA A 144 -5.89 18.98 -29.40
C ALA A 144 -5.18 20.17 -28.71
N GLU A 145 -5.49 21.40 -29.09
CA GLU A 145 -4.81 22.61 -28.57
C GLU A 145 -5.37 23.12 -27.23
N GLU A 146 -6.59 22.75 -26.83
CA GLU A 146 -7.16 23.13 -25.52
C GLU A 146 -6.65 22.27 -24.34
N ALA A 147 -5.94 21.17 -24.64
CA ALA A 147 -5.19 20.40 -23.66
C ALA A 147 -3.80 21.01 -23.44
N VAL A 148 -3.73 22.34 -23.23
CA VAL A 148 -2.61 22.96 -22.52
C VAL A 148 -2.44 22.16 -21.23
N GLN A 149 -1.39 21.32 -21.22
CA GLN A 149 -1.27 20.10 -20.43
C GLN A 149 -1.60 20.36 -18.95
N ARG A 150 -2.81 19.97 -18.55
CA ARG A 150 -3.31 20.22 -17.19
C ARG A 150 -2.41 19.49 -16.19
N LYS A 151 -1.76 20.26 -15.31
CA LYS A 151 -0.94 19.70 -14.22
C LYS A 151 -1.78 18.71 -13.40
N ALA A 152 -1.20 17.56 -13.08
CA ALA A 152 -1.90 16.53 -12.31
C ALA A 152 -2.36 17.08 -10.95
N THR A 153 -3.68 17.13 -10.75
CA THR A 153 -4.30 17.56 -9.50
C THR A 153 -5.33 16.53 -9.03
N LEU A 154 -5.33 16.30 -7.72
CA LEU A 154 -6.32 15.53 -7.00
C LEU A 154 -6.96 16.44 -5.96
N LEU A 155 -8.28 16.52 -5.95
CA LEU A 155 -9.06 17.16 -4.92
C LEU A 155 -9.99 16.12 -4.33
N HIS A 156 -9.86 15.88 -3.03
CA HIS A 156 -10.74 15.01 -2.28
C HIS A 156 -11.29 15.78 -1.08
N ALA A 157 -12.60 15.84 -0.92
CA ALA A 157 -13.24 16.37 0.27
C ALA A 157 -14.14 15.28 0.87
N SER A 158 -14.20 15.16 2.19
CA SER A 158 -15.08 14.24 2.90
C SER A 158 -15.70 14.97 4.07
N LEU A 159 -17.03 14.97 4.12
CA LEU A 159 -17.81 15.52 5.22
C LEU A 159 -18.38 14.36 6.05
N GLN A 160 -17.97 14.28 7.32
CA GLN A 160 -18.48 13.31 8.28
C GLN A 160 -19.71 13.88 9.00
N LEU A 161 -20.75 13.04 9.11
CA LEU A 161 -22.02 13.26 9.79
C LEU A 161 -22.23 12.04 10.72
N PRO A 162 -22.97 12.09 11.86
CA PRO A 162 -23.67 13.18 12.54
C PRO A 162 -22.74 14.06 13.43
N SER A 163 -23.29 14.99 14.20
CA SER A 163 -22.51 15.94 15.01
C SER A 163 -21.54 15.27 16.01
N PRO A 164 -20.28 15.74 16.15
CA PRO A 164 -19.68 16.91 15.52
C PRO A 164 -19.35 16.69 14.04
N THR A 165 -19.77 17.62 13.19
CA THR A 165 -19.54 17.51 11.75
C THR A 165 -18.10 17.89 11.44
N THR A 166 -17.36 16.97 10.83
CA THR A 166 -15.95 17.20 10.48
C THR A 166 -15.79 17.19 8.97
N LEU A 167 -15.19 18.24 8.44
CA LEU A 167 -14.82 18.38 7.04
C LEU A 167 -13.32 18.10 6.91
N TYR A 168 -12.98 17.12 6.09
CA TYR A 168 -11.63 16.83 5.66
C TYR A 168 -11.51 17.18 4.19
N ALA A 169 -10.55 18.01 3.83
CA ALA A 169 -10.22 18.30 2.44
C ALA A 169 -8.74 18.03 2.19
N LEU A 170 -8.44 17.44 1.05
CA LEU A 170 -7.11 17.11 0.58
C LEU A 170 -6.96 17.59 -0.85
N PHE A 171 -5.95 18.41 -1.08
CA PHE A 171 -5.59 18.92 -2.38
C PHE A 171 -4.14 18.51 -2.67
N LEU A 172 -3.95 17.62 -3.64
CA LEU A 172 -2.64 17.28 -4.18
C LEU A 172 -2.48 17.93 -5.55
N ARG A 173 -1.31 18.53 -5.79
CA ARG A 173 -0.96 19.09 -7.08
C ARG A 173 0.49 18.84 -7.40
N ARG A 174 0.76 18.30 -8.58
CA ARG A 174 2.12 18.24 -9.12
C ARG A 174 2.46 19.59 -9.75
N MET A 175 3.37 20.35 -9.11
CA MET A 175 3.78 21.67 -9.60
C MET A 175 4.81 21.56 -10.73
N SER A 176 5.70 20.58 -10.63
CA SER A 176 6.72 20.22 -11.61
C SER A 176 6.94 18.69 -11.65
N PRO A 177 7.70 18.13 -12.60
CA PRO A 177 8.04 16.71 -12.60
C PRO A 177 8.74 16.23 -11.32
N THR A 178 9.43 17.12 -10.59
CA THR A 178 10.14 16.80 -9.34
C THR A 178 9.39 17.25 -8.09
N MET A 179 8.36 18.10 -8.21
CA MET A 179 7.77 18.81 -7.09
C MET A 179 6.27 18.54 -6.95
N GLN A 180 5.87 18.03 -5.78
CA GLN A 180 4.48 17.78 -5.43
C GLN A 180 4.09 18.59 -4.19
N LEU A 181 2.94 19.27 -4.29
CA LEU A 181 2.31 20.01 -3.21
C LEU A 181 1.12 19.21 -2.68
N SER A 182 1.01 19.08 -1.37
CA SER A 182 -0.10 18.46 -0.65
C SER A 182 -0.63 19.46 0.38
N LEU A 183 -1.92 19.76 0.32
CA LEU A 183 -2.61 20.59 1.29
C LEU A 183 -3.73 19.75 1.91
N ALA A 184 -3.64 19.48 3.20
CA ALA A 184 -4.70 18.85 3.98
C ALA A 184 -5.34 19.89 4.90
N VAL A 185 -6.66 19.96 4.89
CA VAL A 185 -7.45 20.86 5.74
C VAL A 185 -8.41 19.99 6.52
N CYS A 186 -8.47 20.18 7.83
CA CYS A 186 -9.52 19.62 8.65
C CYS A 186 -10.23 20.75 9.40
N SER A 187 -11.56 20.73 9.37
CA SER A 187 -12.40 21.66 10.10
C SER A 187 -13.47 20.88 10.84
N THR A 188 -13.64 21.19 12.11
CA THR A 188 -14.60 20.50 12.98
C THR A 188 -15.57 21.53 13.54
N GLN A 189 -16.86 21.30 13.33
CA GLN A 189 -17.92 22.13 13.88
C GLN A 189 -18.60 21.35 15.02
N GLY A 190 -18.35 21.80 16.25
CA GLY A 190 -18.88 21.19 17.48
C GLY A 190 -18.35 21.88 18.74
N PRO A 191 -18.82 21.50 19.94
CA PRO A 191 -18.23 21.96 21.19
C PRO A 191 -16.73 21.63 21.18
N PRO A 192 -15.84 22.59 21.47
CA PRO A 192 -14.41 22.38 21.34
C PRO A 192 -13.97 21.22 22.24
N LEU A 193 -13.34 20.18 21.66
CA LEU A 193 -12.83 19.03 22.41
C LEU A 193 -11.80 19.43 23.49
N SER A 194 -11.17 20.59 23.33
CA SER A 194 -10.33 21.21 24.35
C SER A 194 -10.34 22.73 24.19
N LYS A 195 -10.06 23.45 25.29
CA LYS A 195 -10.03 24.93 25.32
C LYS A 195 -8.92 25.54 24.43
N THR A 196 -8.01 24.70 23.93
CA THR A 196 -6.78 25.09 23.23
C THR A 196 -6.67 24.55 21.79
N ALA A 197 -7.51 23.59 21.38
CA ALA A 197 -7.48 23.08 20.01
C ALA A 197 -8.22 24.03 19.05
N PRO A 198 -7.63 24.41 17.91
CA PRO A 198 -8.31 25.21 16.91
C PRO A 198 -9.42 24.41 16.25
N GLN A 199 -10.51 25.09 15.89
CA GLN A 199 -11.65 24.48 15.21
C GLN A 199 -11.33 24.06 13.77
N ALA A 200 -10.26 24.61 13.19
CA ALA A 200 -9.75 24.22 11.88
C ALA A 200 -8.21 24.23 11.89
N SER A 201 -7.61 23.24 11.24
CA SER A 201 -6.18 23.22 10.98
C SER A 201 -5.89 22.88 9.53
N MET A 202 -4.77 23.41 9.04
CA MET A 202 -4.28 23.22 7.69
C MET A 202 -2.83 22.75 7.76
N LEU A 203 -2.53 21.69 7.04
CA LEU A 203 -1.20 21.12 6.85
C LEU A 203 -0.82 21.28 5.38
N ALA A 204 0.27 21.99 5.13
CA ALA A 204 0.91 22.10 3.83
C ALA A 204 2.19 21.26 3.84
N GLN A 205 2.33 20.39 2.84
CA GLN A 205 3.52 19.60 2.61
C GLN A 205 3.99 19.80 1.17
N LEU A 206 5.28 20.07 1.01
CA LEU A 206 5.91 20.29 -0.27
C LEU A 206 7.08 19.31 -0.41
N SER A 207 6.95 18.34 -1.31
CA SER A 207 7.97 17.35 -1.60
C SER A 207 8.70 17.67 -2.91
N HIS A 208 10.02 17.54 -2.88
CA HIS A 208 10.91 17.69 -4.03
C HIS A 208 11.76 16.43 -4.16
N ASP A 209 11.39 15.57 -5.11
CA ASP A 209 12.01 14.28 -5.38
C ASP A 209 12.80 14.33 -6.69
N THR A 210 14.09 13.96 -6.61
CA THR A 210 15.00 13.86 -7.75
C THR A 210 15.49 12.42 -7.98
N GLY A 211 14.96 11.46 -7.25
CA GLY A 211 15.45 10.08 -7.18
C GLY A 211 16.66 9.94 -6.26
N LYS A 212 17.75 10.69 -6.50
CA LYS A 212 18.95 10.61 -5.64
C LYS A 212 18.71 11.19 -4.25
N TYR A 213 18.03 12.32 -4.17
CA TYR A 213 17.62 12.92 -2.91
C TYR A 213 16.14 13.34 -2.98
N CYS A 214 15.49 13.32 -1.83
CA CYS A 214 14.13 13.79 -1.64
C CYS A 214 14.08 14.71 -0.43
N ASN A 215 13.60 15.94 -0.65
CA ASN A 215 13.42 16.92 0.40
C ASN A 215 11.92 17.20 0.57
N GLU A 216 11.44 17.19 1.81
CA GLU A 216 10.07 17.55 2.14
C GLU A 216 10.05 18.69 3.14
N TYR A 217 9.21 19.69 2.88
CA TYR A 217 8.95 20.80 3.77
C TYR A 217 7.52 20.69 4.27
N LEU A 218 7.32 20.82 5.57
CA LEU A 218 6.02 20.73 6.21
C LEU A 218 5.72 22.03 6.94
N PHE A 219 4.48 22.46 6.87
CA PHE A 219 3.95 23.59 7.61
C PHE A 219 2.56 23.26 8.13
N SER A 220 2.33 23.41 9.44
CA SER A 220 1.01 23.22 10.05
C SER A 220 0.55 24.48 10.76
N THR A 221 -0.68 24.91 10.52
CA THR A 221 -1.25 26.12 11.11
C THR A 221 -1.69 25.98 12.55
N ASP A 222 -1.89 24.74 13.05
CA ASP A 222 -2.38 24.48 14.42
C ASP A 222 -1.41 25.03 15.48
N ASN A 223 -0.13 24.67 15.33
CA ASN A 223 0.94 25.06 16.26
C ASN A 223 2.06 25.83 15.54
N ALA A 224 1.77 26.43 14.37
CA ALA A 224 2.77 27.03 13.47
C ALA A 224 4.01 26.14 13.28
N LEU A 225 3.81 24.83 13.13
CA LEU A 225 4.89 23.85 13.10
C LEU A 225 5.57 23.88 11.73
N PHE A 226 6.86 24.18 11.70
CA PHE A 226 7.71 24.01 10.53
C PHE A 226 8.46 22.69 10.63
N GLY A 227 8.47 21.92 9.56
CA GLY A 227 9.18 20.66 9.46
C GLY A 227 10.02 20.61 8.20
N TRP A 228 11.16 19.94 8.30
CA TRP A 228 11.98 19.55 7.17
C TRP A 228 12.30 18.07 7.28
N ARG A 229 12.26 17.37 6.15
CA ARG A 229 12.72 15.98 6.01
C ARG A 229 13.61 15.88 4.79
N GLY A 230 14.70 15.16 4.92
CA GLY A 230 15.62 14.86 3.83
C GLY A 230 15.92 13.37 3.79
N LEU A 231 15.91 12.78 2.60
CA LEU A 231 16.40 11.44 2.33
C LEU A 231 17.41 11.49 1.20
N TRP A 232 18.54 10.82 1.39
CA TRP A 232 19.64 10.72 0.46
C TRP A 232 19.93 9.26 0.15
N ASN A 233 19.89 8.90 -1.12
CA ASN A 233 20.22 7.57 -1.60
C ASN A 233 21.69 7.53 -2.05
N PHE A 234 22.46 6.64 -1.44
CA PHE A 234 23.82 6.34 -1.87
C PHE A 234 23.76 5.39 -3.07
N GLY A 235 24.50 5.75 -4.11
CA GLY A 235 24.53 5.02 -5.38
C GLY A 235 24.71 5.95 -6.57
N PRO A 236 24.75 5.38 -7.78
CA PRO A 236 24.80 6.17 -9.00
C PRO A 236 23.52 7.00 -9.15
N ASP A 237 23.64 8.25 -9.62
CA ASP A 237 22.49 9.14 -9.81
C ASP A 237 21.64 8.62 -10.97
N PRO A 238 20.33 8.34 -10.76
CA PRO A 238 19.47 7.79 -11.80
C PRO A 238 19.32 8.70 -13.03
N ARG A 239 19.71 9.99 -12.94
CA ARG A 239 19.68 10.93 -14.07
C ARG A 239 20.89 10.83 -14.98
N THR A 240 21.98 10.22 -14.53
CA THR A 240 23.26 10.16 -15.25
C THR A 240 23.70 8.71 -15.52
N THR A 241 22.96 7.73 -14.99
CA THR A 241 23.18 6.31 -15.28
C THR A 241 22.94 6.03 -16.76
N ARG A 242 23.97 5.52 -17.45
CA ARG A 242 23.85 5.01 -18.83
C ARG A 242 23.00 3.74 -18.84
N ASP A 243 22.19 3.57 -19.88
CA ASP A 243 21.27 2.43 -20.07
C ASP A 243 21.94 1.03 -20.05
N HIS A 244 23.28 0.98 -20.10
CA HIS A 244 24.08 -0.25 -20.06
C HIS A 244 24.73 -0.56 -18.69
N ALA A 245 24.43 0.19 -17.63
CA ALA A 245 24.95 -0.09 -16.30
C ALA A 245 24.24 -1.31 -15.66
N LEU A 246 25.01 -2.18 -15.00
CA LEU A 246 24.45 -3.30 -14.24
C LEU A 246 23.49 -2.78 -13.15
N PRO A 247 22.33 -3.42 -12.94
CA PRO A 247 21.37 -2.99 -11.93
C PRO A 247 21.99 -3.06 -10.53
N PRO A 248 21.79 -2.05 -9.67
CA PRO A 248 22.33 -2.07 -8.32
C PRO A 248 21.74 -3.24 -7.53
N LEU A 249 22.58 -3.88 -6.71
CA LEU A 249 22.22 -5.06 -5.92
C LEU A 249 21.72 -4.68 -4.52
N SER A 250 22.20 -3.56 -3.97
CA SER A 250 21.78 -3.02 -2.69
C SER A 250 21.63 -1.50 -2.76
N LEU A 251 20.77 -0.97 -1.90
CA LEU A 251 20.53 0.45 -1.73
C LEU A 251 20.76 0.81 -0.26
N LEU A 252 21.67 1.76 -0.04
CA LEU A 252 21.84 2.42 1.25
C LEU A 252 21.24 3.82 1.15
N SER A 253 20.33 4.15 2.05
CA SER A 253 19.72 5.47 2.16
C SER A 253 19.99 6.03 3.56
N ALA A 254 20.31 7.32 3.65
CA ALA A 254 20.40 8.05 4.91
C ALA A 254 19.47 9.24 4.86
N GLY A 255 18.83 9.57 5.99
CA GLY A 255 17.96 10.72 6.05
C GLY A 255 17.86 11.31 7.45
N ALA A 256 17.25 12.47 7.52
CA ALA A 256 17.00 13.18 8.76
C ALA A 256 15.69 13.97 8.67
N GLU A 257 15.07 14.19 9.81
CA GLU A 257 13.97 15.14 9.95
C GLU A 257 14.20 16.07 11.13
N ALA A 258 13.71 17.29 11.01
CA ALA A 258 13.75 18.31 12.03
C ALA A 258 12.42 19.07 12.03
N TYR A 259 11.87 19.29 13.21
CA TYR A 259 10.64 20.03 13.44
C TYR A 259 10.89 21.14 14.44
N TYR A 260 10.27 22.29 14.20
CA TYR A 260 10.32 23.43 15.07
C TYR A 260 8.96 24.13 15.09
N SER A 261 8.41 24.33 16.28
CA SER A 261 7.24 25.18 16.48
C SER A 261 7.64 26.38 17.34
N PRO A 262 7.47 27.63 16.84
CA PRO A 262 7.71 28.83 17.63
C PRO A 262 6.62 29.04 18.69
N VAL A 263 5.38 28.60 18.42
CA VAL A 263 4.23 28.79 19.33
C VAL A 263 4.36 27.92 20.58
N SER A 264 4.72 26.64 20.43
CA SER A 264 4.96 25.75 21.57
C SER A 264 6.42 25.70 22.01
N SER A 265 7.34 26.35 21.29
CA SER A 265 8.79 26.28 21.54
C SER A 265 9.32 24.84 21.60
N LEU A 266 8.75 23.94 20.79
CA LEU A 266 9.15 22.54 20.74
C LEU A 266 10.05 22.29 19.53
N ILE A 267 11.11 21.52 19.75
CA ILE A 267 12.03 21.06 18.72
C ILE A 267 12.00 19.53 18.72
N GLY A 268 11.86 18.94 17.54
CA GLY A 268 11.99 17.50 17.33
C GLY A 268 13.03 17.23 16.26
N MET A 269 13.83 16.18 16.41
CA MET A 269 14.75 15.77 15.35
C MET A 269 14.98 14.27 15.39
N SER A 270 15.16 13.66 14.23
CA SER A 270 15.60 12.28 14.11
C SER A 270 16.47 12.06 12.89
N THR A 271 17.31 11.03 12.95
CA THR A 271 18.11 10.56 11.83
C THR A 271 17.76 9.10 11.55
N GLY A 272 17.83 8.70 10.29
CA GLY A 272 17.46 7.38 9.84
C GLY A 272 18.44 6.85 8.81
N LEU A 273 18.79 5.57 8.91
CA LEU A 273 19.53 4.82 7.90
C LEU A 273 18.65 3.65 7.44
N ARG A 274 18.62 3.38 6.15
CA ARG A 274 17.92 2.25 5.54
C ARG A 274 18.87 1.52 4.60
N PHE A 275 19.08 0.24 4.84
CA PHE A 275 19.73 -0.66 3.92
C PHE A 275 18.67 -1.60 3.34
N SER A 276 18.58 -1.73 2.02
CA SER A 276 17.63 -2.63 1.36
C SER A 276 18.30 -3.39 0.23
N THR A 277 18.01 -4.68 0.11
CA THR A 277 18.43 -5.46 -1.06
C THR A 277 17.45 -5.26 -2.20
N LEU A 278 17.99 -5.00 -3.38
CA LEU A 278 17.17 -4.72 -4.57
C LEU A 278 16.75 -6.01 -5.27
N PRO A 279 15.66 -6.00 -6.05
CA PRO A 279 15.16 -7.20 -6.73
C PRO A 279 16.24 -7.93 -7.56
N ALA A 280 17.14 -7.17 -8.20
CA ALA A 280 18.24 -7.72 -9.00
C ALA A 280 19.20 -8.61 -8.19
N ALA A 281 19.32 -8.43 -6.88
CA ALA A 281 20.17 -9.28 -6.03
C ALA A 281 19.55 -10.64 -5.69
N THR A 282 18.24 -10.80 -5.92
CA THR A 282 17.46 -12.00 -5.57
C THR A 282 17.00 -12.79 -6.79
N GLN A 283 17.06 -12.20 -7.99
CA GLN A 283 16.64 -12.86 -9.22
C GLN A 283 17.70 -13.89 -9.67
N VAL A 284 17.28 -15.15 -9.79
CA VAL A 284 18.09 -16.20 -10.42
C VAL A 284 18.19 -15.87 -11.92
N PRO A 285 19.39 -15.86 -12.53
CA PRO A 285 19.56 -15.58 -13.95
C PRO A 285 18.69 -16.52 -14.80
N SER A 286 17.87 -15.94 -15.69
CA SER A 286 17.24 -16.74 -16.75
C SER A 286 18.33 -17.23 -17.71
N PRO A 287 18.30 -18.50 -18.18
CA PRO A 287 19.39 -19.10 -18.98
C PRO A 287 19.54 -18.50 -20.41
N THR A 288 18.86 -17.41 -20.73
CA THR A 288 18.78 -16.84 -22.09
C THR A 288 19.63 -15.58 -22.32
N SER A 289 20.35 -15.06 -21.33
CA SER A 289 21.23 -13.88 -21.50
C SER A 289 22.72 -14.26 -21.45
N SER A 290 23.37 -14.21 -22.62
CA SER A 290 24.77 -14.60 -22.88
C SER A 290 25.80 -13.54 -22.47
N SER A 291 25.77 -13.05 -21.23
CA SER A 291 26.85 -12.26 -20.65
C SER A 291 26.86 -12.42 -19.14
N ASN A 292 27.96 -12.97 -18.59
CA ASN A 292 28.27 -13.16 -17.16
C ASN A 292 27.09 -13.02 -16.18
N PRO A 293 26.45 -14.12 -15.75
CA PRO A 293 25.32 -14.03 -14.83
C PRO A 293 25.77 -13.40 -13.50
N PRO A 294 25.07 -12.35 -12.99
CA PRO A 294 25.30 -11.90 -11.62
C PRO A 294 24.92 -13.04 -10.67
N THR A 295 25.87 -13.47 -9.83
CA THR A 295 25.58 -14.45 -8.78
C THR A 295 24.66 -13.81 -7.74
N PRO A 296 23.59 -14.49 -7.30
CA PRO A 296 22.69 -13.94 -6.29
C PRO A 296 23.45 -13.77 -4.96
N ILE A 297 23.52 -12.55 -4.44
CA ILE A 297 24.19 -12.24 -3.17
C ILE A 297 23.30 -12.62 -1.97
N SER A 298 21.99 -12.73 -2.18
CA SER A 298 21.04 -13.11 -1.13
C SER A 298 19.85 -13.90 -1.68
N THR A 299 19.43 -14.91 -0.93
CA THR A 299 18.30 -15.79 -1.27
C THR A 299 16.95 -15.09 -1.14
N PHE A 300 16.85 -14.02 -0.34
CA PHE A 300 15.59 -13.32 -0.08
C PHE A 300 15.79 -11.81 0.11
N PRO A 301 14.82 -10.97 -0.29
CA PRO A 301 14.93 -9.54 -0.09
C PRO A 301 14.69 -9.17 1.37
N TYR A 302 15.50 -8.24 1.88
CA TYR A 302 15.42 -7.74 3.25
C TYR A 302 15.73 -6.25 3.32
N THR A 303 15.18 -5.61 4.35
CA THR A 303 15.29 -4.19 4.64
C THR A 303 15.65 -4.04 6.11
N LEU A 304 16.80 -3.42 6.38
CA LEU A 304 17.27 -3.05 7.70
C LEU A 304 17.15 -1.53 7.85
N THR A 305 16.48 -1.07 8.90
CA THR A 305 16.35 0.35 9.19
C THR A 305 16.84 0.65 10.60
N LEU A 306 17.63 1.71 10.75
CA LEU A 306 18.08 2.25 12.02
C LEU A 306 17.55 3.66 12.14
N THR A 307 16.83 3.97 13.22
CA THR A 307 16.31 5.32 13.49
C THR A 307 16.81 5.77 14.86
N LEU A 308 17.27 7.02 14.93
CA LEU A 308 17.83 7.62 16.13
C LEU A 308 17.13 8.96 16.37
N THR A 309 16.64 9.14 17.59
CA THR A 309 16.05 10.39 18.06
C THR A 309 16.97 10.97 19.13
N PRO A 310 17.95 11.81 18.75
CA PRO A 310 19.00 12.22 19.68
C PRO A 310 18.47 13.02 20.88
N ILE A 311 17.38 13.77 20.72
CA ILE A 311 16.77 14.59 21.79
C ILE A 311 16.17 13.71 22.88
N THR A 312 15.47 12.63 22.51
CA THR A 312 14.80 11.73 23.45
C THR A 312 15.64 10.51 23.81
N GLY A 313 16.81 10.32 23.16
CA GLY A 313 17.70 9.19 23.39
C GLY A 313 17.15 7.85 22.90
N SER A 314 16.11 7.83 22.06
CA SER A 314 15.53 6.58 21.58
C SER A 314 16.19 6.13 20.27
N LEU A 315 16.59 4.86 20.25
CA LEU A 315 17.19 4.14 19.14
C LEU A 315 16.26 3.00 18.75
N SER A 316 15.84 2.92 17.49
CA SER A 316 15.04 1.81 17.00
C SER A 316 15.66 1.18 15.76
N THR A 317 15.91 -0.12 15.84
CA THR A 317 16.41 -0.97 14.76
C THR A 317 15.26 -1.87 14.30
N THR A 318 14.98 -1.90 13.01
CA THR A 318 14.02 -2.84 12.43
C THR A 318 14.66 -3.67 11.34
N TYR A 319 14.34 -4.96 11.33
CA TYR A 319 14.74 -5.92 10.33
C TYR A 319 13.49 -6.57 9.73
N SER A 320 13.21 -6.27 8.46
CA SER A 320 12.09 -6.84 7.71
C SER A 320 12.61 -7.68 6.55
N LEU A 321 12.10 -8.90 6.39
CA LEU A 321 12.50 -9.79 5.30
C LEU A 321 11.28 -10.45 4.66
N ARG A 322 11.42 -10.82 3.39
CA ARG A 322 10.40 -11.56 2.65
C ARG A 322 10.92 -12.94 2.31
N ALA A 323 10.65 -13.91 3.18
CA ALA A 323 11.15 -15.28 3.01
C ALA A 323 10.46 -16.03 1.85
N SER A 324 9.21 -15.69 1.53
CA SER A 324 8.53 -16.21 0.34
C SER A 324 7.68 -15.14 -0.35
N PRO A 325 7.21 -15.36 -1.60
CA PRO A 325 6.31 -14.43 -2.28
C PRO A 325 5.05 -14.09 -1.47
N ASN A 326 4.67 -14.95 -0.53
CA ASN A 326 3.47 -14.86 0.29
C ASN A 326 3.77 -14.78 1.80
N LEU A 327 5.04 -14.77 2.23
CA LEU A 327 5.39 -14.81 3.64
C LEU A 327 6.49 -13.82 3.94
N ALA A 328 6.20 -12.89 4.86
CA ALA A 328 7.10 -11.85 5.30
C ALA A 328 7.20 -11.84 6.83
N PHE A 329 8.38 -11.46 7.32
CA PHE A 329 8.68 -11.33 8.73
C PHE A 329 9.21 -9.93 9.01
N SER A 330 8.95 -9.43 10.22
CA SER A 330 9.54 -8.19 10.71
C SER A 330 9.90 -8.34 12.18
N SER A 331 11.01 -7.76 12.59
CA SER A 331 11.44 -7.67 13.99
C SER A 331 11.93 -6.27 14.27
N ARG A 332 11.36 -5.61 15.29
CA ARG A 332 11.74 -4.28 15.75
C ARG A 332 12.29 -4.37 17.16
N PHE A 333 13.48 -3.81 17.33
CA PHE A 333 14.14 -3.62 18.60
C PHE A 333 14.21 -2.11 18.89
N GLY A 334 13.54 -1.68 19.95
CA GLY A 334 13.62 -0.32 20.49
C GLY A 334 14.50 -0.32 21.72
N PHE A 335 15.35 0.69 21.85
CA PHE A 335 16.20 0.90 23.01
C PHE A 335 16.22 2.39 23.36
N ASN A 336 16.00 2.72 24.62
CA ASN A 336 16.12 4.09 25.11
C ASN A 336 17.41 4.23 25.92
N VAL A 337 18.32 5.08 25.46
CA VAL A 337 19.63 5.31 26.08
C VAL A 337 19.52 5.95 27.46
N TYR A 338 18.48 6.76 27.72
CA TYR A 338 18.31 7.45 28.99
C TYR A 338 17.66 6.57 30.05
N SER A 339 16.68 5.74 29.69
CA SER A 339 15.99 4.84 30.62
C SER A 339 16.57 3.43 30.67
N TRP A 340 17.47 3.07 29.74
CA TRP A 340 17.94 1.70 29.52
C TRP A 340 16.82 0.69 29.27
N GLU A 341 15.67 1.18 28.83
CA GLU A 341 14.52 0.35 28.50
C GLU A 341 14.70 -0.23 27.10
N SER A 342 14.42 -1.53 26.97
CA SER A 342 14.43 -2.23 25.70
C SER A 342 13.03 -2.78 25.43
N GLU A 343 12.57 -2.63 24.19
CA GLU A 343 11.32 -3.18 23.68
C GLU A 343 11.65 -4.05 22.47
N MET A 344 11.12 -5.28 22.44
CA MET A 344 11.24 -6.17 21.29
C MET A 344 9.86 -6.60 20.79
N VAL A 345 9.62 -6.37 19.50
CA VAL A 345 8.37 -6.75 18.83
C VAL A 345 8.71 -7.56 17.58
N ALA A 346 8.07 -8.72 17.43
CA ALA A 346 8.14 -9.53 16.24
C ALA A 346 6.78 -9.58 15.54
N GLY A 347 6.79 -9.70 14.21
CA GLY A 347 5.59 -9.86 13.42
C GLY A 347 5.79 -10.72 12.18
N LEU A 348 4.68 -11.28 11.71
CA LEU A 348 4.58 -12.17 10.56
C LEU A 348 3.38 -11.71 9.72
N GLU A 349 3.57 -11.70 8.40
CA GLU A 349 2.49 -11.60 7.42
C GLU A 349 2.50 -12.85 6.52
N LEU A 350 1.35 -13.50 6.41
CA LEU A 350 1.14 -14.69 5.58
C LEU A 350 -0.05 -14.48 4.65
N TRP A 351 0.22 -14.46 3.35
CA TRP A 351 -0.77 -14.45 2.28
C TRP A 351 -1.17 -15.89 1.92
N ARG A 352 -2.48 -16.14 1.89
CA ARG A 352 -3.06 -17.41 1.46
C ARG A 352 -4.03 -17.13 0.33
N LYS A 353 -3.78 -17.76 -0.81
CA LYS A 353 -4.81 -17.86 -1.86
C LYS A 353 -5.78 -18.94 -1.43
N SER A 354 -7.05 -18.62 -1.28
CA SER A 354 -8.08 -19.65 -1.16
C SER A 354 -8.14 -20.37 -2.49
N LYS A 355 -7.51 -21.55 -2.57
CA LYS A 355 -7.93 -22.51 -3.58
C LYS A 355 -9.37 -22.79 -3.23
N LYS A 356 -10.32 -22.40 -4.08
CA LYS A 356 -11.63 -23.06 -4.10
C LYS A 356 -11.28 -24.53 -4.22
N LEU A 357 -11.36 -25.24 -3.08
CA LEU A 357 -11.12 -26.66 -3.05
C LEU A 357 -12.02 -27.18 -4.15
N ALA A 358 -11.42 -27.82 -5.15
CA ALA A 358 -12.11 -28.60 -6.14
C ALA A 358 -12.75 -29.83 -5.47
N LEU A 359 -13.34 -29.68 -4.28
CA LEU A 359 -14.13 -30.68 -3.57
C LEU A 359 -15.32 -31.10 -4.43
N ALA A 360 -15.82 -30.23 -5.33
CA ALA A 360 -16.83 -30.64 -6.30
C ALA A 360 -16.29 -31.62 -7.36
N ASP A 361 -15.02 -31.50 -7.78
CA ASP A 361 -14.43 -32.43 -8.76
C ASP A 361 -13.80 -33.65 -8.06
N GLU A 362 -13.14 -33.51 -6.90
CA GLU A 362 -12.62 -34.64 -6.09
C GLU A 362 -13.73 -35.57 -5.59
N ASP A 363 -14.90 -35.03 -5.18
CA ASP A 363 -16.09 -35.83 -4.85
C ASP A 363 -16.75 -36.49 -6.08
N LEU A 364 -16.33 -36.16 -7.30
CA LEU A 364 -16.76 -36.83 -8.54
C LEU A 364 -15.64 -37.68 -9.15
N GLU A 365 -14.37 -37.52 -8.75
CA GLU A 365 -13.27 -38.34 -9.26
C GLU A 365 -13.40 -39.80 -8.88
N TRP A 366 -13.87 -40.11 -7.67
CA TRP A 366 -14.16 -41.50 -7.27
C TRP A 366 -15.32 -42.09 -8.08
N ALA A 367 -16.33 -41.28 -8.43
CA ALA A 367 -17.47 -41.69 -9.25
C ALA A 367 -17.04 -41.91 -10.71
N ARG A 368 -16.25 -41.00 -11.29
CA ARG A 368 -15.64 -41.14 -12.63
C ARG A 368 -14.72 -42.37 -12.71
N ARG A 369 -13.99 -42.69 -11.64
CA ARG A 369 -13.16 -43.90 -11.52
C ARG A 369 -13.99 -45.19 -11.42
N LYS A 370 -15.17 -45.14 -10.80
CA LYS A 370 -16.13 -46.27 -10.74
C LYS A 370 -16.88 -46.51 -12.05
N VAL A 371 -17.22 -45.46 -12.80
CA VAL A 371 -17.87 -45.61 -14.13
C VAL A 371 -16.91 -46.23 -15.15
N ARG A 372 -15.61 -45.91 -15.08
CA ARG A 372 -14.58 -46.55 -15.93
C ARG A 372 -14.33 -48.03 -15.65
N LEU A 373 -14.82 -48.56 -14.53
CA LEU A 373 -14.68 -49.99 -14.19
C LEU A 373 -15.79 -50.86 -14.79
N HIS A 374 -16.82 -50.28 -15.41
CA HIS A 374 -17.96 -51.03 -15.93
C HIS A 374 -17.88 -51.40 -17.43
N ASP A 375 -16.83 -50.98 -18.14
CA ASP A 375 -16.55 -51.38 -19.53
C ASP A 375 -15.46 -52.47 -19.62
N PHE A 376 -15.37 -53.34 -18.62
CA PHE A 376 -14.56 -54.55 -18.69
C PHE A 376 -15.35 -55.79 -18.27
N SER A 377 -15.68 -56.61 -19.29
CA SER A 377 -16.16 -58.00 -19.32
C SER A 377 -17.54 -58.11 -20.00
N ALA A 378 -17.80 -58.96 -20.98
CA ALA A 378 -17.05 -59.99 -21.68
C ALA A 378 -17.82 -60.31 -22.98
N SER A 379 -17.17 -60.70 -24.08
CA SER A 379 -17.19 -62.08 -24.69
C SER A 379 -16.92 -61.91 -26.21
N LEU A 380 -16.20 -62.72 -27.00
CA LEU A 380 -15.67 -64.09 -26.96
C LEU A 380 -14.52 -64.25 -28.02
N PRO A 381 -13.76 -65.38 -28.02
CA PRO A 381 -12.51 -65.58 -28.76
C PRO A 381 -12.68 -66.18 -30.16
N GLY A 382 -11.90 -65.68 -31.12
CA GLY A 382 -11.62 -66.36 -32.40
C GLY A 382 -11.82 -65.53 -33.68
N SER A 383 -10.79 -64.79 -34.11
CA SER A 383 -10.58 -64.42 -35.53
C SER A 383 -9.14 -63.89 -35.74
N PRO A 384 -8.37 -64.32 -36.76
CA PRO A 384 -7.03 -63.84 -37.05
C PRO A 384 -7.03 -62.59 -37.98
N PRO A 385 -5.87 -61.97 -38.25
CA PRO A 385 -5.74 -60.51 -38.30
C PRO A 385 -5.96 -59.93 -39.70
N ALA A 386 -6.59 -58.77 -39.76
CA ALA A 386 -6.54 -57.89 -40.93
C ALA A 386 -6.40 -56.44 -40.47
N SER A 387 -5.18 -55.92 -40.56
CA SER A 387 -4.92 -54.49 -40.75
C SER A 387 -4.96 -54.20 -42.26
N PRO A 388 -4.86 -52.93 -42.69
CA PRO A 388 -5.40 -51.68 -42.17
C PRO A 388 -6.42 -51.13 -43.18
N LEU A 389 -7.20 -50.10 -42.86
CA LEU A 389 -7.57 -49.00 -43.78
C LEU A 389 -8.66 -48.10 -43.16
N LEU A 390 -8.36 -46.80 -43.23
CA LEU A 390 -9.28 -45.64 -43.19
C LEU A 390 -9.88 -45.24 -41.83
N ALA A 391 -9.14 -44.41 -41.09
CA ALA A 391 -9.43 -42.97 -40.92
C ALA A 391 -8.88 -42.45 -39.57
N ASP A 392 -7.93 -41.53 -39.63
CA ASP A 392 -7.56 -40.54 -38.61
C ASP A 392 -7.09 -39.29 -39.39
N PRO A 393 -7.09 -38.06 -38.85
CA PRO A 393 -7.65 -37.57 -37.59
C PRO A 393 -8.55 -36.33 -37.78
N VAL A 394 -9.69 -36.24 -37.10
CA VAL A 394 -10.35 -34.93 -36.94
C VAL A 394 -9.58 -34.17 -35.87
N HIS A 395 -8.86 -33.17 -36.35
CA HIS A 395 -8.23 -32.13 -35.56
C HIS A 395 -9.26 -31.44 -34.66
N SER A 396 -8.83 -31.28 -33.43
CA SER A 396 -9.24 -30.27 -32.46
C SER A 396 -9.46 -28.90 -33.13
N GLU A 397 -10.70 -28.59 -33.48
CA GLU A 397 -11.13 -27.20 -33.63
C GLU A 397 -11.48 -26.68 -32.25
N SER A 398 -10.58 -25.80 -31.80
CA SER A 398 -10.73 -24.85 -30.72
C SER A 398 -12.15 -24.28 -30.64
N ALA A 399 -12.91 -24.77 -29.65
CA ALA A 399 -14.02 -24.01 -29.11
C ALA A 399 -13.43 -22.72 -28.53
N VAL A 400 -13.57 -21.63 -29.27
CA VAL A 400 -13.52 -20.26 -28.75
C VAL A 400 -14.75 -20.09 -27.87
N GLY A 401 -14.67 -20.65 -26.66
CA GLY A 401 -15.50 -20.30 -25.53
C GLY A 401 -14.82 -19.14 -24.83
N SER A 402 -15.48 -17.99 -24.82
CA SER A 402 -15.14 -16.82 -24.04
C SER A 402 -14.59 -17.17 -22.65
N GLU A 403 -13.32 -16.88 -22.42
CA GLU A 403 -12.72 -16.76 -21.08
C GLU A 403 -13.39 -15.57 -20.36
N SER A 404 -14.55 -15.85 -19.76
CA SER A 404 -15.27 -14.93 -18.89
C SER A 404 -16.05 -15.75 -17.86
N ASP A 405 -15.34 -16.33 -16.89
CA ASP A 405 -15.83 -16.58 -15.51
C ASP A 405 -14.83 -17.42 -14.67
N ASP A 406 -13.59 -16.95 -14.52
CA ASP A 406 -12.79 -17.32 -13.35
C ASP A 406 -13.25 -16.45 -12.18
N SER A 407 -14.31 -16.90 -11.50
CA SER A 407 -14.79 -16.32 -10.25
C SER A 407 -13.78 -16.55 -9.12
N GLU A 408 -12.75 -15.70 -9.13
CA GLU A 408 -12.04 -15.08 -8.01
C GLU A 408 -11.74 -15.99 -6.81
N ALA A 409 -10.58 -16.65 -6.87
CA ALA A 409 -9.93 -17.25 -5.70
C ALA A 409 -9.81 -16.20 -4.58
N GLY A 410 -10.50 -16.41 -3.47
CA GLY A 410 -10.49 -15.48 -2.34
C GLY A 410 -9.09 -15.33 -1.74
N ASP A 411 -8.41 -14.24 -2.04
CA ASP A 411 -7.16 -13.91 -1.36
C ASP A 411 -7.45 -13.57 0.10
N SER A 412 -6.56 -14.02 0.99
CA SER A 412 -6.60 -13.72 2.42
C SER A 412 -5.19 -13.48 2.94
N VAL A 413 -5.08 -12.67 3.99
CA VAL A 413 -3.84 -12.34 4.68
C VAL A 413 -4.03 -12.51 6.17
N ILE A 414 -3.05 -13.15 6.80
CA ILE A 414 -2.96 -13.31 8.25
C ILE A 414 -1.76 -12.51 8.72
N LYS A 415 -1.98 -11.60 9.67
CA LYS A 415 -0.92 -10.85 10.35
C LYS A 415 -0.89 -11.25 11.81
N LEU A 416 0.30 -11.51 12.32
CA LEU A 416 0.55 -11.85 13.72
C LEU A 416 1.61 -10.89 14.25
N ARG A 417 1.36 -10.33 15.44
CA ARG A 417 2.32 -9.53 16.20
C ARG A 417 2.49 -10.15 17.57
N ILE A 418 3.73 -10.25 18.04
CA ILE A 418 4.09 -10.71 19.38
C ILE A 418 5.03 -9.67 19.99
N ASP A 419 4.71 -9.23 21.19
CA ASP A 419 5.50 -8.29 21.98
C ASP A 419 6.29 -9.02 23.08
N GLN A 420 7.32 -8.37 23.63
CA GLN A 420 8.17 -8.87 24.71
C GLN A 420 7.38 -9.25 25.97
N SER A 421 6.24 -8.61 26.18
CA SER A 421 5.28 -8.87 27.26
C SER A 421 4.38 -10.11 27.02
N TRP A 422 4.63 -10.90 25.98
CA TRP A 422 3.79 -12.01 25.51
C TRP A 422 2.37 -11.59 25.09
N ASN A 423 2.20 -10.31 24.79
CA ASN A 423 0.99 -9.78 24.18
C ASN A 423 0.99 -10.13 22.68
N MET A 424 -0.03 -10.86 22.24
CA MET A 424 -0.21 -11.30 20.85
C MET A 424 -1.40 -10.57 20.21
N ARG A 425 -1.22 -10.11 18.98
CA ARG A 425 -2.33 -9.61 18.13
C ARG A 425 -2.37 -10.43 16.86
N LEU A 426 -3.55 -10.93 16.53
CA LEU A 426 -3.82 -11.66 15.30
C LEU A 426 -4.84 -10.88 14.49
N LEU A 427 -4.58 -10.68 13.21
CA LEU A 427 -5.48 -10.03 12.27
C LEU A 427 -5.61 -10.91 11.03
N TRP A 428 -6.84 -11.26 10.68
CA TRP A 428 -7.17 -11.91 9.42
C TRP A 428 -7.93 -10.91 8.54
N GLU A 429 -7.41 -10.64 7.35
CA GLU A 429 -8.13 -9.87 6.33
C GLU A 429 -8.36 -10.77 5.14
N GLY A 430 -9.57 -10.80 4.61
CA GLY A 430 -9.92 -11.71 3.53
C GLY A 430 -11.12 -11.24 2.75
N ARG A 431 -11.21 -11.75 1.53
CA ARG A 431 -12.36 -11.49 0.66
C ARG A 431 -13.38 -12.62 0.76
N VAL A 432 -14.65 -12.25 0.95
CA VAL A 432 -15.79 -13.17 0.97
C VAL A 432 -16.84 -12.65 -0.01
N LYS A 433 -16.87 -13.22 -1.23
CA LYS A 433 -17.69 -12.73 -2.35
C LYS A 433 -17.39 -11.26 -2.67
N GLU A 434 -18.36 -10.37 -2.50
CA GLU A 434 -18.22 -8.92 -2.69
C GLU A 434 -17.83 -8.19 -1.39
N LEU A 435 -17.67 -8.91 -0.28
CA LEU A 435 -17.36 -8.33 1.03
C LEU A 435 -15.86 -8.43 1.33
N LEU A 436 -15.31 -7.36 1.89
CA LEU A 436 -13.99 -7.34 2.49
C LEU A 436 -14.14 -7.47 4.00
N VAL A 437 -13.58 -8.52 4.58
CA VAL A 437 -13.71 -8.83 6.00
C VAL A 437 -12.36 -8.70 6.68
N SER A 438 -12.33 -8.04 7.83
CA SER A 438 -11.16 -7.90 8.70
C SER A 438 -11.56 -8.37 10.11
N ALA A 439 -10.99 -9.46 10.59
CA ALA A 439 -11.24 -10.02 11.91
C ALA A 439 -9.97 -9.95 12.76
N GLY A 440 -10.06 -9.38 13.95
CA GLY A 440 -8.92 -9.16 14.84
C GLY A 440 -9.14 -9.79 16.21
N VAL A 441 -8.06 -10.32 16.79
CA VAL A 441 -8.03 -10.86 18.14
C VAL A 441 -6.77 -10.37 18.87
N GLY A 442 -6.94 -9.83 20.07
CA GLY A 442 -5.87 -9.49 21.01
C GLY A 442 -5.85 -10.45 22.20
N LEU A 443 -4.72 -11.12 22.42
CA LEU A 443 -4.46 -12.04 23.52
C LEU A 443 -3.27 -11.55 24.36
N GLY A 444 -3.33 -11.62 25.69
CA GLY A 444 -2.15 -11.26 26.48
C GLY A 444 -2.38 -11.17 28.00
N PRO A 445 -1.34 -11.46 28.80
CA PRO A 445 -1.40 -11.36 30.26
C PRO A 445 -1.41 -9.91 30.76
N GLY A 446 -0.82 -8.96 30.00
CA GLY A 446 -0.67 -7.55 30.38
C GLY A 446 -1.65 -6.59 29.69
N SER A 447 -1.73 -5.34 30.16
CA SER A 447 -2.46 -4.26 29.47
C SER A 447 -1.73 -3.86 28.19
N PHE A 448 -2.43 -3.88 27.06
CA PHE A 448 -1.89 -3.37 25.80
C PHE A 448 -1.70 -1.86 25.93
N SER A 449 -0.46 -1.38 25.82
CA SER A 449 -0.24 0.04 25.57
C SER A 449 -0.84 0.40 24.21
N LEU A 450 -1.78 1.34 24.21
CA LEU A 450 -2.30 1.97 23.02
C LEU A 450 -1.14 2.69 22.30
N ALA A 451 -1.09 2.61 20.98
CA ALA A 451 -0.27 3.54 20.20
C ALA A 451 -0.73 4.99 20.50
N PRO A 452 0.16 5.99 20.41
CA PRO A 452 -0.16 7.34 20.84
C PRO A 452 -0.99 8.01 19.76
N ASN A 453 -2.31 7.87 19.83
CA ASN A 453 -3.28 8.82 19.28
C ASN A 453 -4.67 8.39 19.71
N VAL A 454 -5.23 9.19 20.62
CA VAL A 454 -6.62 9.37 21.07
C VAL A 454 -6.62 9.42 22.59
N SER A 455 -6.34 10.62 23.11
CA SER A 455 -6.59 11.01 24.50
C SER A 455 -8.08 11.26 24.69
N SER A 456 -8.85 10.21 24.98
CA SER A 456 -10.16 10.40 25.61
C SER A 456 -9.99 10.39 27.13
N ALA A 457 -9.75 11.57 27.69
CA ALA A 457 -9.79 11.80 29.12
C ALA A 457 -11.25 11.76 29.60
N THR A 458 -11.63 10.66 30.25
CA THR A 458 -12.76 10.66 31.19
C THR A 458 -12.29 10.07 32.51
N SER A 459 -11.88 10.96 33.41
CA SER A 459 -11.65 10.68 34.82
C SER A 459 -13.01 10.53 35.53
N GLY A 460 -13.45 9.30 35.70
CA GLY A 460 -14.51 8.93 36.63
C GLY A 460 -13.90 8.07 37.74
N SER A 461 -13.78 8.63 38.94
CA SER A 461 -13.39 7.89 40.14
C SER A 461 -14.50 6.89 40.49
N GLY A 462 -14.24 5.61 40.24
CA GLY A 462 -15.09 4.50 40.67
C GLY A 462 -14.21 3.40 41.22
N SER A 463 -14.10 3.33 42.54
CA SER A 463 -13.52 2.20 43.25
C SER A 463 -14.33 0.94 42.97
N THR A 464 -13.85 0.07 42.08
CA THR A 464 -14.38 -1.29 41.96
C THR A 464 -13.40 -2.26 42.58
N GLN A 465 -13.82 -2.80 43.73
CA GLN A 465 -13.26 -3.97 44.39
C GLN A 465 -12.93 -5.08 43.38
N SER A 466 -11.72 -5.63 43.53
CA SER A 466 -11.27 -6.84 42.86
C SER A 466 -12.10 -8.04 43.32
N GLY A 467 -13.16 -8.37 42.59
CA GLY A 467 -13.77 -9.70 42.61
C GLY A 467 -12.90 -10.65 41.79
N GLY A 468 -12.45 -11.74 42.40
CA GLY A 468 -11.67 -12.79 41.75
C GLY A 468 -12.44 -13.46 40.62
N GLY A 469 -12.11 -13.08 39.38
CA GLY A 469 -12.41 -13.84 38.16
C GLY A 469 -11.08 -14.28 37.55
N ALA A 470 -11.02 -15.52 37.04
CA ALA A 470 -9.84 -16.05 36.35
C ALA A 470 -9.33 -15.06 35.27
N PRO A 471 -8.00 -14.93 35.05
CA PRO A 471 -7.49 -14.00 34.05
C PRO A 471 -7.99 -14.41 32.67
N SER A 472 -8.94 -13.66 32.11
CA SER A 472 -9.38 -13.87 30.74
C SER A 472 -8.25 -13.45 29.79
N TYR A 473 -7.59 -14.43 29.18
CA TYR A 473 -6.54 -14.18 28.18
C TYR A 473 -7.05 -13.46 26.93
N TRP A 474 -8.36 -13.43 26.71
CA TRP A 474 -9.05 -12.75 25.62
C TRP A 474 -9.40 -11.32 26.05
N ARG A 475 -8.84 -10.31 25.37
CA ARG A 475 -9.09 -8.89 25.71
C ARG A 475 -9.83 -8.12 24.63
N GLY A 476 -9.68 -8.48 23.36
CA GLY A 476 -10.38 -7.81 22.27
C GLY A 476 -10.62 -8.76 21.11
N VAL A 477 -11.89 -8.90 20.72
CA VAL A 477 -12.30 -9.62 19.51
C VAL A 477 -13.21 -8.68 18.73
N GLY A 478 -12.87 -8.40 17.49
CA GLY A 478 -13.68 -7.56 16.63
C GLY A 478 -13.66 -8.01 15.19
N VAL A 479 -14.69 -7.59 14.47
CA VAL A 479 -14.88 -7.92 13.06
C VAL A 479 -15.33 -6.65 12.34
N SER A 480 -14.64 -6.26 11.29
CA SER A 480 -15.01 -5.18 10.40
C SER A 480 -15.36 -5.75 9.04
N VAL A 481 -16.58 -5.51 8.57
CA VAL A 481 -17.05 -5.88 7.24
C VAL A 481 -17.17 -4.61 6.41
N MET A 482 -16.62 -4.62 5.20
CA MET A 482 -16.66 -3.51 4.25
C MET A 482 -17.30 -3.98 2.94
N TYR A 483 -18.23 -3.20 2.43
CA TYR A 483 -18.88 -3.38 1.15
C TYR A 483 -18.80 -2.08 0.36
N SER A 484 -18.41 -2.15 -0.91
CA SER A 484 -18.32 -0.99 -1.79
C SER A 484 -18.89 -1.32 -3.16
N SER A 485 -19.92 -0.58 -3.59
CA SER A 485 -20.60 -0.72 -4.88
C SER A 485 -20.22 0.37 -5.87
#